data_AF-A0A6J5GIS9-F1
#
_entry.id   AF-A0A6J5GIS9-F1
#
_cell.length_a   1.000
_cell.length_b   1.000
_cell.length_c   1.000
_cell.angle_alpha   90.00
_cell.angle_beta   90.00
_cell.angle_gamma   90.00
#
_symmetry.space_group_name_H-M   'P 1'
#
loop_
_entity.id
_entity.type
_entity.pdbx_description
1 polymer ?
#
loop_
_entity_poly.entity_id
_entity_poly.type
_entity_poly.pdbx_seq_one_letter_code
_entity_poly.pdbx_strand_id
1 'polypeptide(L)'
;MHELMRRTGSANPNQFAQWFDEATASWTGEEAPSRKPNKRIKQVTATKEQKKWYRIVRGQQALSPKGLKQLSKLFPDAPQYFLEGPDRLWQALWGPVDQLWTICSCVVYDMPYRPDPEVDPGELFTSPELSFEESLYNFECSLLLRRRQFRDEEIELRDLAESIALYRLHNAVNSLGATDGVGAYRCVRMCMDAVELWDQFDAFNTFSSFCVYGAINGELTEMEIRRLKYEPSYRKSVGVSLADIEHYAKWPRDFCSEEDRMETLHICRSASSDSKFKLRDYLDWLDKFASPAIRKRLETYFPQLEEMIRVKDYIR
;
A
#
# COMPACT_ATOMS: atom_id res chain seq x y z
N MET A 1 17.83 -6.24 5.15
CA MET A 1 18.84 -7.32 5.30
C MET A 1 18.37 -8.62 4.67
N HIS A 2 17.17 -9.12 4.97
CA HIS A 2 16.62 -10.35 4.38
C HIS A 2 16.70 -10.35 2.85
N GLU A 3 16.27 -9.26 2.21
CA GLU A 3 16.37 -9.10 0.75
C GLU A 3 17.80 -9.20 0.21
N LEU A 4 18.78 -8.59 0.89
CA LEU A 4 20.18 -8.67 0.47
C LEU A 4 20.71 -10.11 0.58
N MET A 5 20.30 -10.85 1.61
CA MET A 5 20.68 -12.27 1.77
C MET A 5 20.08 -13.15 0.66
N ARG A 6 18.83 -12.87 0.26
CA ARG A 6 18.16 -13.55 -0.84
C ARG A 6 18.91 -13.34 -2.16
N ARG A 7 19.31 -12.11 -2.47
CA ARG A 7 20.06 -11.75 -3.69
C ARG A 7 21.43 -12.41 -3.77
N THR A 8 22.08 -12.64 -2.63
CA THR A 8 23.38 -13.32 -2.57
C THR A 8 23.26 -14.84 -2.43
N GLY A 9 22.05 -15.40 -2.50
CA GLY A 9 21.82 -16.84 -2.30
C GLY A 9 22.22 -17.33 -0.90
N SER A 10 22.30 -16.43 0.07
CA SER A 10 22.73 -16.75 1.43
C SER A 10 21.56 -17.25 2.26
N ALA A 11 21.58 -18.54 2.62
CA ALA A 11 20.53 -19.18 3.41
C ALA A 11 20.58 -18.82 4.91
N ASN A 12 21.59 -18.10 5.39
CA ASN A 12 21.67 -17.64 6.77
C ASN A 12 22.65 -16.46 6.93
N PRO A 13 22.62 -15.74 8.07
CA PRO A 13 23.48 -14.58 8.30
C PRO A 13 24.98 -14.88 8.25
N ASN A 14 25.40 -16.12 8.53
CA ASN A 14 26.82 -16.53 8.46
C ASN A 14 27.30 -16.64 7.02
N GLN A 15 26.49 -17.23 6.13
CA GLN A 15 26.80 -17.30 4.71
C GLN A 15 26.85 -15.89 4.09
N PHE A 16 25.92 -15.02 4.48
CA PHE A 16 25.96 -13.62 4.06
C PHE A 16 27.19 -12.89 4.57
N ALA A 17 27.57 -13.10 5.84
CA ALA A 17 28.77 -12.51 6.43
C ALA A 17 30.04 -12.97 5.70
N GLN A 18 30.13 -14.25 5.37
CA GLN A 18 31.24 -14.79 4.58
C GLN A 18 31.29 -14.16 3.19
N TRP A 19 30.17 -14.15 2.48
CA TRP A 19 30.07 -13.53 1.16
C TRP A 19 30.47 -12.05 1.21
N PHE A 20 30.02 -11.32 2.23
CA PHE A 20 30.34 -9.91 2.40
C PHE A 20 31.83 -9.70 2.70
N ASP A 21 32.44 -10.53 3.54
CA ASP A 21 33.87 -10.47 3.83
C ASP A 21 34.72 -10.77 2.57
N GLU A 22 34.30 -11.74 1.75
CA GLU A 22 34.92 -12.06 0.45
C GLU A 22 34.77 -10.92 -0.56
N ALA A 23 33.57 -10.36 -0.70
CA ALA A 23 33.26 -9.26 -1.61
C ALA A 23 33.97 -7.94 -1.23
N THR A 24 34.32 -7.77 0.04
CA THR A 24 35.01 -6.57 0.56
C THR A 24 36.49 -6.78 0.82
N ALA A 25 37.03 -7.96 0.50
CA ALA A 25 38.44 -8.31 0.74
C ALA A 25 39.42 -7.36 0.04
N SER A 26 39.05 -6.86 -1.14
CA SER A 26 39.87 -5.95 -1.96
C SER A 26 39.70 -4.47 -1.61
N TRP A 27 38.82 -4.11 -0.67
CA TRP A 27 38.53 -2.71 -0.32
C TRP A 27 39.63 -2.02 0.49
N THR A 28 40.77 -2.68 0.65
CA THR A 28 42.01 -2.09 1.16
C THR A 28 42.63 -1.18 0.10
N GLY A 29 42.17 0.07 0.00
CA GLY A 29 42.77 0.99 -1.00
C GLY A 29 42.23 2.41 -1.17
N GLU A 30 41.27 2.92 -0.40
CA GLU A 30 40.98 4.36 -0.44
C GLU A 30 42.00 5.12 0.41
N GLU A 31 43.02 5.70 -0.25
CA GLU A 31 44.04 6.57 0.35
C GLU A 31 43.38 7.74 1.10
N ALA A 32 43.44 7.71 2.43
CA ALA A 32 43.23 8.92 3.21
C ALA A 32 44.52 9.77 3.13
N PRO A 33 44.46 11.06 2.74
CA PRO A 33 45.61 11.95 2.88
C PRO A 33 45.81 12.23 4.36
N SER A 34 46.58 11.39 5.06
CA SER A 34 46.76 11.49 6.50
C SER A 34 48.20 11.20 6.90
N ARG A 35 48.90 12.29 7.26
CA ARG A 35 50.26 12.47 7.82
C ARG A 35 50.63 11.64 9.07
N LYS A 36 50.11 10.43 9.29
CA LYS A 36 50.47 9.59 10.45
C LYS A 36 50.85 8.17 10.03
N PRO A 37 52.14 7.78 10.11
CA PRO A 37 52.66 6.57 9.47
C PRO A 37 52.26 5.23 10.11
N ASN A 38 51.42 5.21 11.16
CA ASN A 38 51.13 3.98 11.92
C ASN A 38 49.64 3.60 12.06
N LYS A 39 48.73 4.23 11.31
CA LYS A 39 47.33 3.81 11.31
C LYS A 39 47.10 2.87 10.13
N ARG A 40 47.43 1.58 10.28
CA ARG A 40 47.05 0.54 9.31
C ARG A 40 45.55 0.70 9.02
N ILE A 41 45.22 0.92 7.75
CA ILE A 41 43.84 0.99 7.27
C ILE A 41 43.22 -0.36 7.61
N LYS A 42 42.35 -0.38 8.64
CA LYS A 42 41.67 -1.60 9.05
C LYS A 42 40.80 -2.01 7.85
N GLN A 43 41.05 -3.20 7.31
CA GLN A 43 40.12 -3.95 6.47
C GLN A 43 38.70 -3.75 6.99
N VAL A 44 37.68 -3.83 6.12
CA VAL A 44 36.31 -4.00 6.61
C VAL A 44 36.34 -5.24 7.50
N THR A 45 36.26 -5.00 8.82
CA THR A 45 36.54 -6.00 9.85
C THR A 45 35.76 -7.27 9.57
N ALA A 46 36.42 -8.44 9.56
CA ALA A 46 35.82 -9.75 9.32
C ALA A 46 34.49 -9.87 10.08
N THR A 47 33.39 -9.69 9.35
CA THR A 47 32.06 -9.54 9.91
C THR A 47 31.46 -10.88 10.32
N LYS A 48 31.96 -11.98 9.72
CA LYS A 48 31.63 -13.37 10.08
C LYS A 48 32.08 -13.72 11.49
N GLU A 49 33.36 -13.51 11.80
CA GLU A 49 33.93 -13.83 13.11
C GLU A 49 33.29 -13.02 14.24
N GLN A 50 32.88 -11.78 13.93
CA GLN A 50 32.25 -10.88 14.89
C GLN A 50 30.75 -11.13 15.07
N LYS A 51 30.14 -12.06 14.30
CA LYS A 51 28.69 -12.32 14.29
C LYS A 51 27.86 -11.04 14.15
N LYS A 52 28.41 -10.01 13.50
CA LYS A 52 27.81 -8.66 13.44
C LYS A 52 26.47 -8.71 12.71
N TRP A 53 26.42 -9.44 11.59
CA TRP A 53 25.21 -9.60 10.79
C TRP A 53 24.12 -10.38 11.51
N TYR A 54 24.45 -11.30 12.42
CA TYR A 54 23.43 -11.99 13.22
C TYR A 54 22.61 -11.04 14.07
N ARG A 55 23.28 -10.12 14.78
CA ARG A 55 22.59 -9.15 15.64
C ARG A 55 21.70 -8.22 14.82
N ILE A 56 22.15 -7.82 13.64
CA ILE A 56 21.38 -6.96 12.72
C ILE A 56 20.18 -7.72 12.15
N VAL A 57 20.39 -8.94 11.63
CA VAL A 57 19.31 -9.74 11.03
C VAL A 57 18.25 -10.13 12.07
N ARG A 58 18.65 -10.41 13.31
CA ARG A 58 17.71 -10.72 14.40
C ARG A 58 16.94 -9.50 14.92
N GLY A 59 17.23 -8.29 14.43
CA GLY A 59 16.66 -7.04 14.96
C GLY A 59 17.20 -6.62 16.32
N GLN A 60 18.29 -7.23 16.80
CA GLN A 60 18.91 -6.89 18.09
C GLN A 60 19.81 -5.65 18.00
N GLN A 61 20.23 -5.27 16.79
CA GLN A 61 21.10 -4.13 16.57
C GLN A 61 20.73 -3.41 15.27
N ALA A 62 20.57 -2.08 15.32
CA ALA A 62 20.35 -1.28 14.13
C ALA A 62 21.58 -1.27 13.20
N LEU A 63 21.35 -1.19 11.89
CA LEU A 63 22.41 -1.03 10.91
C LEU A 63 23.03 0.37 11.04
N SER A 64 24.33 0.44 11.33
CA SER A 64 25.04 1.72 11.42
C SER A 64 25.14 2.43 10.05
N PRO A 65 25.19 3.78 9.99
CA PRO A 65 25.37 4.52 8.73
C PRO A 65 26.61 4.11 7.93
N LYS A 66 27.72 3.81 8.63
CA LYS A 66 28.94 3.29 8.00
C LYS A 66 28.70 1.92 7.35
N GLY A 67 27.95 1.05 8.02
CA GLY A 67 27.56 -0.26 7.49
C GLY A 67 26.65 -0.14 6.26
N LEU A 68 25.71 0.81 6.29
CA LEU A 68 24.86 1.10 5.14
C LEU A 68 25.67 1.63 3.95
N LYS A 69 26.62 2.55 4.18
CA LYS A 69 27.54 3.06 3.15
C LYS A 69 28.43 1.96 2.56
N GLN A 70 28.78 0.95 3.35
CA GLN A 70 29.50 -0.21 2.85
C GLN A 70 28.58 -1.08 2.00
N LEU A 71 27.38 -1.40 2.47
CA LEU A 71 26.39 -2.14 1.68
C LEU A 71 26.05 -1.42 0.38
N SER A 72 25.97 -0.09 0.37
CA SER A 72 25.65 0.69 -0.84
C SER A 72 26.71 0.61 -1.93
N LYS A 73 27.96 0.25 -1.60
CA LYS A 73 29.00 -0.02 -2.60
C LYS A 73 28.76 -1.35 -3.35
N LEU A 74 28.08 -2.31 -2.73
CA LEU A 74 27.74 -3.62 -3.32
C LEU A 74 26.31 -3.65 -3.90
N PHE A 75 25.40 -2.93 -3.24
CA PHE A 75 23.99 -2.86 -3.56
C PHE A 75 23.59 -1.37 -3.60
N PRO A 76 23.66 -0.71 -4.78
CA PRO A 76 23.39 0.72 -4.89
C PRO A 76 22.03 1.16 -4.31
N ASP A 77 21.05 0.26 -4.31
CA ASP A 77 19.69 0.42 -3.78
C ASP A 77 19.54 0.09 -2.29
N ALA A 78 20.58 -0.42 -1.60
CA ALA A 78 20.50 -0.74 -0.18
C ALA A 78 20.10 0.45 0.72
N PRO A 79 20.55 1.70 0.49
CA PRO A 79 20.05 2.86 1.21
C PRO A 79 18.55 3.05 1.05
N GLN A 80 18.03 2.87 -0.16
CA GLN A 80 16.60 3.00 -0.45
C GLN A 80 15.80 1.94 0.31
N TYR A 81 16.18 0.66 0.20
CA TYR A 81 15.52 -0.41 0.96
C TYR A 81 15.61 -0.25 2.48
N PHE A 82 16.67 0.36 2.99
CA PHE A 82 16.82 0.61 4.43
C PHE A 82 15.92 1.73 4.93
N LEU A 83 15.72 2.78 4.12
CA LEU A 83 14.93 3.95 4.48
C LEU A 83 13.44 3.76 4.17
N GLU A 84 13.12 3.24 2.99
CA GLU A 84 11.75 3.12 2.48
C GLU A 84 11.11 1.80 2.86
N GLY A 85 11.85 0.71 2.69
CA GLY A 85 11.39 -0.63 3.01
C GLY A 85 10.77 -1.48 1.94
N PRO A 86 10.34 -2.71 2.31
CA PRO A 86 9.62 -3.57 1.39
C PRO A 86 8.39 -2.80 0.97
N ASP A 87 8.26 -2.58 -0.34
CA ASP A 87 7.20 -1.80 -0.95
C ASP A 87 6.92 -0.46 -0.25
N ARG A 88 7.99 0.17 0.27
CA ARG A 88 7.98 1.49 0.90
C ARG A 88 7.23 1.55 2.24
N LEU A 89 7.04 0.41 2.91
CA LEU A 89 6.32 0.29 4.18
C LEU A 89 6.93 1.12 5.34
N TRP A 90 8.26 1.23 5.44
CA TRP A 90 8.90 2.10 6.45
C TRP A 90 8.60 3.58 6.16
N GLN A 91 8.59 3.97 4.88
CA GLN A 91 8.20 5.32 4.48
C GLN A 91 6.72 5.59 4.79
N ALA A 92 5.84 4.61 4.53
CA ALA A 92 4.41 4.73 4.86
C ALA A 92 4.18 4.90 6.37
N LEU A 93 4.89 4.15 7.22
CA LEU A 93 4.72 4.21 8.68
C LEU A 93 5.37 5.45 9.31
N TRP A 94 6.61 5.75 8.96
CA TRP A 94 7.45 6.74 9.67
C TRP A 94 7.99 7.86 8.80
N GLY A 95 7.79 7.79 7.48
CA GLY A 95 8.17 8.86 6.55
C GLY A 95 7.38 10.14 6.79
N PRO A 96 7.86 11.28 6.27
CA PRO A 96 7.22 12.57 6.46
C PRO A 96 5.92 12.66 5.62
N VAL A 97 4.91 13.36 6.15
CA VAL A 97 3.54 13.35 5.61
C VAL A 97 3.46 13.91 4.19
N ASP A 98 4.25 14.95 3.89
CA ASP A 98 4.35 15.61 2.58
C ASP A 98 4.85 14.67 1.46
N GLN A 99 5.49 13.56 1.81
CA GLN A 99 5.99 12.58 0.85
C GLN A 99 5.05 11.38 0.65
N LEU A 100 4.01 11.24 1.48
CA LEU A 100 3.13 10.05 1.45
C LEU A 100 2.34 9.94 0.15
N TRP A 101 2.03 11.07 -0.49
CA TRP A 101 1.38 11.09 -1.80
C TRP A 101 2.15 10.33 -2.87
N THR A 102 3.47 10.26 -2.76
CA THR A 102 4.29 9.53 -3.73
C THR A 102 4.13 8.01 -3.60
N ILE A 103 3.59 7.51 -2.49
CA ILE A 103 3.28 6.08 -2.25
C ILE A 103 1.94 5.72 -2.88
N CYS A 104 0.98 6.65 -2.86
CA CYS A 104 -0.36 6.44 -3.41
C CYS A 104 -0.28 6.28 -4.93
N SER A 105 -0.64 5.09 -5.41
CA SER A 105 -0.57 4.71 -6.82
C SER A 105 -1.91 4.88 -7.53
N CYS A 106 -2.93 5.43 -6.85
CA CYS A 106 -4.26 5.72 -7.38
C CYS A 106 -4.24 6.76 -8.51
N VAL A 107 -3.69 6.35 -9.65
CA VAL A 107 -3.88 6.91 -10.97
C VAL A 107 -4.62 5.83 -11.74
N VAL A 108 -5.93 6.03 -11.90
CA VAL A 108 -6.82 5.25 -12.78
C VAL A 108 -7.00 3.76 -12.39
N TYR A 109 -7.84 3.49 -11.40
CA TYR A 109 -8.52 2.19 -11.37
C TYR A 109 -9.69 2.24 -12.37
N ASP A 110 -9.76 1.26 -13.27
CA ASP A 110 -10.77 1.10 -14.34
C ASP A 110 -12.19 0.88 -13.76
N MET A 111 -12.81 1.90 -13.15
CA MET A 111 -14.24 1.97 -12.88
C MET A 111 -14.71 3.44 -12.89
N PRO A 112 -15.89 3.74 -13.47
CA PRO A 112 -16.28 5.11 -13.75
C PRO A 112 -16.92 5.75 -12.52
N TYR A 113 -16.29 6.78 -11.94
CA TYR A 113 -16.99 7.76 -11.12
C TYR A 113 -17.23 9.04 -11.93
N ARG A 114 -18.43 9.62 -11.78
CA ARG A 114 -18.82 10.92 -12.36
C ARG A 114 -18.45 12.01 -11.36
N PRO A 115 -17.57 12.96 -11.69
CA PRO A 115 -17.33 14.11 -10.83
C PRO A 115 -18.58 15.00 -10.79
N ASP A 116 -18.89 15.53 -9.60
CA ASP A 116 -19.78 16.68 -9.44
C ASP A 116 -19.09 17.89 -10.10
N PRO A 117 -19.75 18.66 -11.00
CA PRO A 117 -19.08 19.63 -11.87
C PRO A 117 -18.57 20.91 -11.17
N GLU A 118 -18.46 20.94 -9.84
CA GLU A 118 -18.16 22.15 -9.06
C GLU A 118 -16.81 22.13 -8.31
N VAL A 119 -15.97 21.09 -8.45
CA VAL A 119 -14.70 21.03 -7.71
C VAL A 119 -13.59 21.84 -8.42
N ASP A 120 -13.08 22.85 -7.72
CA ASP A 120 -12.02 23.78 -8.13
C ASP A 120 -10.65 23.05 -8.16
N PRO A 121 -9.92 23.04 -9.30
CA PRO A 121 -8.65 22.32 -9.48
C PRO A 121 -7.45 22.89 -8.69
N GLY A 122 -7.67 23.73 -7.68
CA GLY A 122 -6.65 24.46 -6.93
C GLY A 122 -6.31 23.91 -5.54
N GLU A 123 -6.89 22.79 -5.10
CA GLU A 123 -6.68 22.29 -3.73
C GLU A 123 -5.30 21.66 -3.50
N LEU A 124 -4.67 22.04 -2.38
CA LEU A 124 -3.30 21.72 -1.98
C LEU A 124 -3.03 20.21 -1.70
N PHE A 125 -4.00 19.33 -1.98
CA PHE A 125 -3.98 17.90 -1.68
C PHE A 125 -4.46 17.04 -2.85
N THR A 126 -4.41 17.57 -4.07
CA THR A 126 -4.68 16.79 -5.29
C THR A 126 -3.38 16.16 -5.79
N SER A 127 -3.38 14.84 -6.03
CA SER A 127 -2.55 14.31 -7.12
C SER A 127 -2.97 15.05 -8.40
N PRO A 128 -2.09 15.33 -9.38
CA PRO A 128 -2.44 16.12 -10.57
C PRO A 128 -3.66 15.62 -11.36
N GLU A 129 -4.23 14.47 -11.01
CA GLU A 129 -5.37 13.83 -11.67
C GLU A 129 -6.59 13.55 -10.77
N LEU A 130 -6.46 13.47 -9.43
CA LEU A 130 -7.55 13.11 -8.50
C LEU A 130 -7.43 13.80 -7.13
N SER A 131 -8.57 14.10 -6.51
CA SER A 131 -8.66 14.57 -5.12
C SER A 131 -8.32 13.48 -4.09
N PHE A 132 -8.07 13.89 -2.84
CA PHE A 132 -7.84 12.95 -1.73
C PHE A 132 -9.02 11.99 -1.52
N GLU A 133 -10.24 12.52 -1.52
CA GLU A 133 -11.45 11.71 -1.30
C GLU A 133 -11.65 10.69 -2.43
N GLU A 134 -11.44 11.09 -3.68
CA GLU A 134 -11.51 10.18 -4.83
C GLU A 134 -10.43 9.08 -4.76
N SER A 135 -9.21 9.44 -4.35
CA SER A 135 -8.12 8.48 -4.20
C SER A 135 -8.44 7.43 -3.15
N LEU A 136 -8.91 7.86 -1.97
CA LEU A 136 -9.29 6.97 -0.89
C LEU A 136 -10.50 6.10 -1.27
N TYR A 137 -11.51 6.70 -1.90
CA TYR A 137 -12.69 5.99 -2.39
C TYR A 137 -12.33 4.88 -3.38
N ASN A 138 -11.53 5.20 -4.40
CA ASN A 138 -11.12 4.25 -5.42
C ASN A 138 -10.29 3.09 -4.82
N PHE A 139 -9.39 3.42 -3.90
CA PHE A 139 -8.59 2.44 -3.20
C PHE A 139 -9.45 1.49 -2.34
N GLU A 140 -10.38 2.03 -1.55
CA GLU A 140 -11.30 1.24 -0.73
C GLU A 140 -12.17 0.32 -1.59
N CYS A 141 -12.70 0.83 -2.71
CA CYS A 141 -13.47 0.04 -3.66
C CYS A 141 -12.63 -1.11 -4.25
N SER A 142 -11.37 -0.84 -4.60
CA SER A 142 -10.44 -1.83 -5.15
C SER A 142 -10.23 -2.99 -4.16
N LEU A 143 -9.95 -2.68 -2.89
CA LEU A 143 -9.76 -3.70 -1.84
C LEU A 143 -11.03 -4.53 -1.59
N LEU A 144 -12.19 -3.88 -1.49
CA LEU A 144 -13.47 -4.57 -1.29
C LEU A 144 -13.82 -5.50 -2.46
N LEU A 145 -13.53 -5.08 -3.70
CA LEU A 145 -13.74 -5.90 -4.88
C LEU A 145 -12.80 -7.10 -4.92
N ARG A 146 -11.51 -6.94 -4.58
CA ARG A 146 -10.53 -8.04 -4.53
C ARG A 146 -10.86 -9.08 -3.46
N ARG A 147 -11.40 -8.66 -2.31
CA ARG A 147 -11.88 -9.60 -1.28
C ARG A 147 -13.13 -10.39 -1.70
N ARG A 148 -14.05 -9.75 -2.42
CA ARG A 148 -15.37 -10.31 -2.72
C ARG A 148 -15.40 -11.13 -4.01
N GLN A 149 -14.79 -10.60 -5.06
CA GLN A 149 -14.66 -11.30 -6.32
C GLN A 149 -13.37 -12.08 -6.23
N PHE A 150 -13.41 -13.39 -6.49
CA PHE A 150 -12.22 -14.22 -6.73
C PHE A 150 -11.46 -13.72 -7.98
N ARG A 151 -11.02 -12.46 -7.98
CA ARG A 151 -10.04 -11.97 -8.93
C ARG A 151 -8.71 -12.55 -8.50
N ASP A 152 -7.90 -12.96 -9.47
CA ASP A 152 -6.55 -13.48 -9.25
C ASP A 152 -5.55 -12.42 -8.72
N GLU A 153 -6.04 -11.27 -8.24
CA GLU A 153 -5.22 -10.16 -7.73
C GLU A 153 -5.16 -10.22 -6.21
N GLU A 154 -4.08 -10.82 -5.71
CA GLU A 154 -3.75 -10.91 -4.29
C GLU A 154 -3.49 -9.52 -3.66
N ILE A 155 -3.74 -9.42 -2.35
CA ILE A 155 -3.34 -8.23 -1.58
C ILE A 155 -1.84 -8.30 -1.31
N GLU A 156 -1.12 -7.26 -1.71
CA GLU A 156 0.34 -7.19 -1.64
C GLU A 156 0.83 -6.16 -0.60
N LEU A 157 2.11 -6.23 -0.22
CA LEU A 157 2.72 -5.27 0.72
C LEU A 157 2.61 -3.82 0.25
N ARG A 158 2.57 -3.59 -1.07
CA ARG A 158 2.29 -2.27 -1.64
C ARG A 158 0.91 -1.73 -1.26
N ASP A 159 -0.12 -2.59 -1.22
CA ASP A 159 -1.48 -2.18 -0.84
C ASP A 159 -1.50 -1.79 0.64
N LEU A 160 -0.77 -2.53 1.48
CA LEU A 160 -0.60 -2.14 2.88
C LEU A 160 0.12 -0.78 3.01
N ALA A 161 1.22 -0.57 2.29
CA ALA A 161 1.94 0.71 2.32
C ALA A 161 1.05 1.88 1.85
N GLU A 162 0.30 1.69 0.76
CA GLU A 162 -0.65 2.69 0.25
C GLU A 162 -1.80 2.95 1.23
N SER A 163 -2.37 1.92 1.85
CA SER A 163 -3.43 2.08 2.86
C SER A 163 -2.95 2.89 4.08
N ILE A 164 -1.72 2.66 4.54
CA ILE A 164 -1.12 3.40 5.67
C ILE A 164 -0.83 4.84 5.26
N ALA A 165 -0.32 5.05 4.04
CA ALA A 165 -0.09 6.38 3.49
C ALA A 165 -1.41 7.18 3.42
N LEU A 166 -2.46 6.61 2.83
CA LEU A 166 -3.79 7.20 2.75
C LEU A 166 -4.39 7.46 4.13
N TYR A 167 -4.21 6.57 5.11
CA TYR A 167 -4.69 6.78 6.48
C TYR A 167 -3.98 7.94 7.19
N ARG A 168 -2.66 8.07 7.01
CA ARG A 168 -1.89 9.19 7.58
C ARG A 168 -2.16 10.50 6.86
N LEU A 169 -2.35 10.48 5.54
CA LEU A 169 -2.81 11.62 4.76
C LEU A 169 -4.21 12.04 5.19
N HIS A 170 -5.12 11.10 5.38
CA HIS A 170 -6.45 11.36 5.94
C HIS A 170 -6.34 12.11 7.26
N ASN A 171 -5.43 11.71 8.15
CA ASN A 171 -5.26 12.42 9.42
C ASN A 171 -4.85 13.89 9.19
N ALA A 172 -3.91 14.13 8.28
CA ALA A 172 -3.49 15.48 7.95
C ALA A 172 -4.61 16.31 7.29
N VAL A 173 -5.36 15.74 6.33
CA VAL A 173 -6.47 16.42 5.65
C VAL A 173 -7.63 16.68 6.62
N ASN A 174 -7.95 15.71 7.48
CA ASN A 174 -9.03 15.83 8.47
C ASN A 174 -8.77 16.93 9.51
N SER A 175 -7.50 17.34 9.69
CA SER A 175 -7.15 18.50 10.52
C SER A 175 -7.52 19.84 9.87
N LEU A 176 -7.74 19.86 8.55
CA LEU A 176 -8.06 21.04 7.75
C LEU A 176 -9.54 21.12 7.36
N GLY A 177 -10.20 19.99 7.14
CA GLY A 177 -11.62 19.89 6.79
C GLY A 177 -12.17 18.50 7.12
N ALA A 178 -13.47 18.39 7.44
CA ALA A 178 -14.06 17.11 7.80
C ALA A 178 -14.19 16.19 6.58
N THR A 179 -13.55 15.02 6.62
CA THR A 179 -13.61 13.98 5.58
C THR A 179 -14.22 12.68 6.13
N ASP A 180 -14.73 11.79 5.26
CA ASP A 180 -15.21 10.47 5.70
C ASP A 180 -14.06 9.63 6.29
N GLY A 181 -14.10 9.45 7.62
CA GLY A 181 -13.11 8.69 8.36
C GLY A 181 -13.24 7.17 8.28
N VAL A 182 -14.37 6.64 7.80
CA VAL A 182 -14.67 5.19 7.88
C VAL A 182 -13.74 4.38 6.98
N GLY A 183 -13.45 4.86 5.77
CA GLY A 183 -12.67 4.12 4.78
C GLY A 183 -11.16 4.05 5.08
N ALA A 184 -10.61 5.10 5.70
CA ALA A 184 -9.16 5.27 5.85
C ALA A 184 -8.50 4.18 6.70
N TYR A 185 -8.96 3.99 7.95
CA TYR A 185 -8.39 2.95 8.81
C TYR A 185 -8.85 1.55 8.40
N ARG A 186 -10.06 1.44 7.83
CA ARG A 186 -10.61 0.17 7.36
C ARG A 186 -9.72 -0.46 6.29
N CYS A 187 -9.20 0.33 5.35
CA CYS A 187 -8.28 -0.16 4.33
C CYS A 187 -7.02 -0.79 4.95
N VAL A 188 -6.44 -0.14 5.95
CA VAL A 188 -5.29 -0.67 6.71
C VAL A 188 -5.63 -2.03 7.33
N ARG A 189 -6.81 -2.13 7.97
CA ARG A 189 -7.26 -3.38 8.58
C ARG A 189 -7.55 -4.48 7.56
N MET A 190 -8.15 -4.15 6.41
CA MET A 190 -8.38 -5.10 5.33
C MET A 190 -7.07 -5.72 4.83
N CYS A 191 -6.02 -4.90 4.66
CA CYS A 191 -4.69 -5.36 4.30
C CYS A 191 -4.06 -6.22 5.42
N MET A 192 -4.08 -5.77 6.68
CA MET A 192 -3.49 -6.54 7.79
C MET A 192 -4.18 -7.89 8.03
N ASP A 193 -5.48 -7.96 7.78
CA ASP A 193 -6.26 -9.20 7.90
C ASP A 193 -6.16 -10.11 6.65
N ALA A 194 -5.45 -9.68 5.61
CA ALA A 194 -5.23 -10.47 4.39
C ALA A 194 -4.23 -11.60 4.65
N VAL A 195 -4.62 -12.83 4.32
CA VAL A 195 -3.81 -14.04 4.57
C VAL A 195 -2.54 -14.02 3.72
N GLU A 196 -2.64 -13.44 2.52
CA GLU A 196 -1.58 -13.27 1.53
C GLU A 196 -0.39 -12.46 2.08
N LEU A 197 -0.65 -11.51 3.00
CA LEU A 197 0.41 -10.76 3.66
C LEU A 197 1.09 -11.54 4.77
N TRP A 198 0.42 -12.52 5.38
CA TRP A 198 1.00 -13.29 6.48
C TRP A 198 2.21 -14.08 6.00
N ASP A 199 2.12 -14.69 4.82
CA ASP A 199 3.24 -15.42 4.20
C ASP A 199 4.41 -14.48 3.87
N GLN A 200 4.11 -13.27 3.37
CA GLN A 200 5.13 -12.25 3.08
C GLN A 200 5.83 -11.77 4.36
N PHE A 201 5.09 -11.58 5.45
CA PHE A 201 5.68 -11.23 6.75
C PHE A 201 6.44 -12.38 7.41
N ASP A 202 5.98 -13.63 7.25
CA ASP A 202 6.67 -14.80 7.78
C ASP A 202 8.05 -14.99 7.12
N ALA A 203 8.14 -14.70 5.82
CA ALA A 203 9.42 -14.65 5.11
C ALA A 203 10.41 -13.66 5.76
N PHE A 204 9.94 -12.53 6.32
CA PHE A 204 10.82 -11.63 7.07
C PHE A 204 11.20 -12.16 8.47
N ASN A 205 10.36 -13.01 9.04
CA ASN A 205 10.57 -13.58 10.38
C ASN A 205 11.56 -14.74 10.41
N THR A 206 11.89 -15.35 9.26
CA THR A 206 12.72 -16.58 9.17
C THR A 206 14.01 -16.54 10.00
N PHE A 207 14.62 -15.37 10.15
CA PHE A 207 15.84 -15.18 10.95
C PHE A 207 15.72 -14.12 12.05
N SER A 208 14.50 -13.59 12.25
CA SER A 208 14.20 -12.56 13.23
C SER A 208 13.87 -13.17 14.58
N SER A 209 14.24 -12.50 15.69
CA SER A 209 13.73 -12.85 17.02
C SER A 209 12.45 -12.11 17.40
N PHE A 210 11.92 -11.26 16.51
CA PHE A 210 10.68 -10.52 16.72
C PHE A 210 9.74 -10.75 15.54
N CYS A 211 8.43 -10.79 15.83
CA CYS A 211 7.39 -10.91 14.81
C CYS A 211 7.16 -9.54 14.16
N VAL A 212 7.57 -9.39 12.89
CA VAL A 212 7.43 -8.15 12.12
C VAL A 212 5.95 -7.76 11.98
N TYR A 213 5.10 -8.73 11.61
CA TYR A 213 3.66 -8.55 11.54
C TYR A 213 3.09 -8.05 12.87
N GLY A 214 3.45 -8.69 13.99
CA GLY A 214 2.97 -8.30 15.32
C GLY A 214 3.41 -6.89 15.73
N ALA A 215 4.64 -6.50 15.38
CA ALA A 215 5.15 -5.15 15.65
C ALA A 215 4.40 -4.09 14.83
N ILE A 216 4.19 -4.34 13.54
CA ILE A 216 3.47 -3.41 12.64
C ILE A 216 1.99 -3.32 13.03
N ASN A 217 1.34 -4.46 13.28
CA ASN A 217 -0.04 -4.51 13.75
C ASN A 217 -0.21 -3.75 15.07
N GLY A 218 0.75 -3.91 16.00
CA GLY A 218 0.78 -3.18 17.26
C GLY A 218 0.88 -1.67 17.06
N GLU A 219 1.82 -1.20 16.24
CA GLU A 219 1.98 0.23 15.95
C GLU A 219 0.72 0.82 15.29
N LEU A 220 0.17 0.15 14.27
CA LEU A 220 -1.04 0.61 13.57
C LEU A 220 -2.28 0.64 14.47
N THR A 221 -2.43 -0.34 15.36
CA THR A 221 -3.51 -0.36 16.36
C THR A 221 -3.34 0.79 17.35
N GLU A 222 -2.13 1.01 17.86
CA GLU A 222 -1.86 2.10 18.81
C GLU A 222 -1.98 3.48 18.15
N MET A 223 -1.65 3.61 16.87
CA MET A 223 -1.90 4.82 16.09
C MET A 223 -3.40 5.15 16.05
N GLU A 224 -4.26 4.17 15.74
CA GLU A 224 -5.71 4.39 15.71
C GLU A 224 -6.30 4.66 17.09
N ILE A 225 -5.86 3.94 18.12
CA ILE A 225 -6.28 4.18 19.51
C ILE A 225 -5.94 5.63 19.91
N ARG A 226 -4.72 6.09 19.62
CA ARG A 226 -4.30 7.47 19.90
C ARG A 226 -5.18 8.46 19.15
N ARG A 227 -5.40 8.25 17.86
CA ARG A 227 -6.21 9.12 17.02
C ARG A 227 -7.64 9.24 17.54
N LEU A 228 -8.31 8.11 17.77
CA LEU A 228 -9.67 8.08 18.31
C LEU A 228 -9.77 8.70 19.71
N LYS A 229 -8.73 8.62 20.54
CA LYS A 229 -8.72 9.29 21.86
C LYS A 229 -8.65 10.81 21.73
N TYR A 230 -7.76 11.31 20.87
CA TYR A 230 -7.41 12.73 20.81
C TYR A 230 -8.17 13.54 19.74
N GLU A 231 -8.88 12.91 18.81
CA GLU A 231 -9.67 13.57 17.76
C GLU A 231 -11.18 13.24 17.89
N PRO A 232 -11.94 14.01 18.69
CA PRO A 232 -13.37 13.76 18.88
C PRO A 232 -14.21 13.87 17.60
N SER A 233 -13.81 14.73 16.66
CA SER A 233 -14.48 14.88 15.36
C SER A 233 -14.38 13.61 14.52
N TYR A 234 -13.17 13.07 14.37
CA TYR A 234 -12.90 11.81 13.69
C TYR A 234 -13.60 10.64 14.39
N ARG A 235 -13.49 10.55 15.72
CA ARG A 235 -14.18 9.51 16.49
C ARG A 235 -15.70 9.53 16.26
N LYS A 236 -16.30 10.73 16.18
CA LYS A 236 -17.73 10.89 15.89
C LYS A 236 -18.06 10.48 14.44
N SER A 237 -17.21 10.81 13.47
CA SER A 237 -17.46 10.46 12.06
C SER A 237 -17.44 8.95 11.82
N VAL A 238 -16.60 8.20 12.54
CA VAL A 238 -16.57 6.73 12.47
C VAL A 238 -17.61 6.04 13.37
N GLY A 239 -18.41 6.81 14.12
CA GLY A 239 -19.48 6.26 14.96
C GLY A 239 -19.01 5.51 16.21
N VAL A 240 -17.81 5.79 16.71
CA VAL A 240 -17.20 5.03 17.81
C VAL A 240 -17.36 5.74 19.16
N SER A 241 -17.78 5.01 20.19
CA SER A 241 -17.83 5.54 21.56
C SER A 241 -16.46 5.46 22.26
N LEU A 242 -16.27 6.20 23.36
CA LEU A 242 -15.02 6.11 24.15
C LEU A 242 -14.76 4.70 24.70
N ALA A 243 -15.81 3.94 25.02
CA ALA A 243 -15.69 2.58 25.55
C ALA A 243 -15.25 1.58 24.47
N ASP A 244 -15.47 1.92 23.20
CA ASP A 244 -15.32 1.01 22.06
C ASP A 244 -14.02 1.22 21.29
N ILE A 245 -13.20 2.21 21.66
CA ILE A 245 -11.98 2.60 20.93
C ILE A 245 -11.04 1.40 20.69
N GLU A 246 -10.76 0.61 21.72
CA GLU A 246 -9.85 -0.53 21.59
C GLU A 246 -10.45 -1.65 20.76
N HIS A 247 -11.77 -1.81 20.80
CA HIS A 247 -12.48 -2.82 20.02
C HIS A 247 -12.49 -2.43 18.55
N TYR A 248 -12.82 -1.18 18.23
CA TYR A 248 -12.79 -0.64 16.86
C TYR A 248 -11.39 -0.71 16.25
N ALA A 249 -10.35 -0.32 16.98
CA ALA A 249 -8.97 -0.35 16.46
C ALA A 249 -8.51 -1.77 16.07
N LYS A 250 -9.06 -2.80 16.71
CA LYS A 250 -8.74 -4.20 16.38
C LYS A 250 -9.69 -4.78 15.33
N TRP A 251 -10.97 -4.42 15.38
CA TRP A 251 -12.06 -5.05 14.65
C TRP A 251 -13.06 -4.01 14.11
N PRO A 252 -12.66 -3.11 13.20
CA PRO A 252 -13.57 -2.07 12.71
C PRO A 252 -14.77 -2.63 11.93
N ARG A 253 -14.66 -3.85 11.41
CA ARG A 253 -15.74 -4.55 10.70
C ARG A 253 -16.96 -4.83 11.58
N ASP A 254 -16.78 -4.90 12.90
CA ASP A 254 -17.87 -5.13 13.84
C ASP A 254 -18.77 -3.87 13.99
N PHE A 255 -18.26 -2.70 13.54
CA PHE A 255 -18.97 -1.42 13.56
C PHE A 255 -19.59 -1.06 12.20
N CYS A 256 -19.03 -1.60 11.11
CA CYS A 256 -19.57 -1.45 9.77
C CYS A 256 -19.16 -2.67 8.94
N SER A 257 -20.12 -3.54 8.59
CA SER A 257 -19.82 -4.74 7.80
C SER A 257 -19.29 -4.38 6.41
N GLU A 258 -18.62 -5.31 5.72
CA GLU A 258 -18.15 -5.07 4.35
C GLU A 258 -19.35 -4.88 3.40
N GLU A 259 -20.45 -5.60 3.65
CA GLU A 259 -21.70 -5.48 2.93
C GLU A 259 -22.36 -4.11 3.08
N ASP A 260 -22.43 -3.59 4.31
CA ASP A 260 -23.00 -2.26 4.59
C ASP A 260 -22.12 -1.17 3.97
N ARG A 261 -20.80 -1.34 4.04
CA ARG A 261 -19.87 -0.38 3.45
C ARG A 261 -19.95 -0.38 1.93
N MET A 262 -20.00 -1.55 1.29
CA MET A 262 -20.20 -1.67 -0.15
C MET A 262 -21.52 -1.03 -0.59
N GLU A 263 -22.59 -1.17 0.20
CA GLU A 263 -23.87 -0.51 -0.09
C GLU A 263 -23.77 1.01 0.01
N THR A 264 -23.11 1.52 1.06
CA THR A 264 -22.83 2.95 1.26
C THR A 264 -22.00 3.53 0.11
N LEU A 265 -21.02 2.78 -0.38
CA LEU A 265 -20.15 3.18 -1.50
C LEU A 265 -20.77 2.88 -2.87
N HIS A 266 -22.02 2.41 -2.91
CA HIS A 266 -22.71 2.03 -4.14
C HIS A 266 -21.91 1.03 -5.02
N ILE A 267 -21.11 0.16 -4.40
CA ILE A 267 -20.37 -0.92 -5.05
C ILE A 267 -21.39 -2.05 -5.37
N CYS A 268 -21.81 -2.12 -6.63
CA CYS A 268 -22.91 -3.00 -7.05
C CYS A 268 -22.73 -4.48 -6.64
N ARG A 269 -23.81 -5.05 -6.06
CA ARG A 269 -23.92 -6.48 -5.74
C ARG A 269 -24.06 -7.29 -7.03
N SER A 270 -22.97 -7.94 -7.44
CA SER A 270 -22.84 -8.94 -8.53
C SER A 270 -22.73 -8.42 -9.97
N ALA A 271 -21.80 -9.02 -10.72
CA ALA A 271 -21.52 -8.72 -12.12
C ALA A 271 -22.61 -9.20 -13.13
N SER A 272 -23.60 -9.98 -12.68
CA SER A 272 -24.57 -10.65 -13.59
C SER A 272 -25.93 -9.95 -13.71
N SER A 273 -26.34 -9.18 -12.69
CA SER A 273 -27.60 -8.42 -12.71
C SER A 273 -27.42 -7.06 -13.39
N ASP A 274 -26.26 -6.42 -13.18
CA ASP A 274 -26.05 -5.02 -13.53
C ASP A 274 -25.54 -4.82 -14.96
N SER A 275 -24.77 -5.76 -15.51
CA SER A 275 -24.37 -5.75 -16.93
C SER A 275 -25.56 -5.92 -17.87
N LYS A 276 -26.54 -6.75 -17.51
CA LYS A 276 -27.80 -6.92 -18.27
C LYS A 276 -28.71 -5.70 -18.17
N PHE A 277 -28.77 -5.06 -17.01
CA PHE A 277 -29.58 -3.85 -16.80
C PHE A 277 -28.97 -2.63 -17.51
N LYS A 278 -27.64 -2.42 -17.35
CA LYS A 278 -26.90 -1.33 -18.01
C LYS A 278 -26.83 -1.50 -19.52
N LEU A 279 -26.70 -2.73 -20.03
CA LEU A 279 -26.75 -3.00 -21.47
C LEU A 279 -28.14 -2.65 -22.03
N ARG A 280 -29.21 -3.01 -21.32
CA ARG A 280 -30.58 -2.74 -21.75
C ARG A 280 -30.87 -1.24 -21.79
N ASP A 281 -30.49 -0.50 -20.74
CA ASP A 281 -30.69 0.95 -20.67
C ASP A 281 -29.87 1.70 -21.72
N TYR A 282 -28.63 1.26 -21.96
CA TYR A 282 -27.76 1.80 -23.02
C TYR A 282 -28.31 1.52 -24.42
N LEU A 283 -28.79 0.31 -24.68
CA LEU A 283 -29.41 -0.04 -25.97
C LEU A 283 -30.76 0.68 -26.17
N ASP A 284 -31.55 0.88 -25.11
CA ASP A 284 -32.79 1.68 -25.17
C ASP A 284 -32.51 3.17 -25.42
N TRP A 285 -31.41 3.71 -24.86
CA TRP A 285 -30.96 5.06 -25.18
C TRP A 285 -30.49 5.17 -26.64
N LEU A 286 -29.74 4.19 -27.14
CA LEU A 286 -29.30 4.16 -28.53
C LEU A 286 -30.48 4.13 -29.52
N ASP A 287 -31.54 3.36 -29.23
CA ASP A 287 -32.72 3.30 -30.10
C ASP A 287 -33.57 4.58 -30.06
N LYS A 288 -33.61 5.28 -28.92
CA LYS A 288 -34.47 6.46 -28.73
C LYS A 288 -33.79 7.79 -29.06
N PHE A 289 -32.48 7.91 -28.84
CA PHE A 289 -31.80 9.21 -28.80
C PHE A 289 -30.55 9.31 -29.69
N ALA A 290 -29.99 8.21 -30.18
CA ALA A 290 -28.80 8.28 -31.02
C ALA A 290 -29.16 8.61 -32.48
N SER A 291 -28.46 9.60 -33.05
CA SER A 291 -28.59 9.92 -34.47
C SER A 291 -27.96 8.81 -35.34
N PRO A 292 -28.39 8.64 -36.61
CA PRO A 292 -27.85 7.61 -37.50
C PRO A 292 -26.32 7.66 -37.66
N ALA A 293 -25.73 8.86 -37.57
CA ALA A 293 -24.28 9.06 -37.64
C ALA A 293 -23.53 8.55 -36.40
N ILE A 294 -24.12 8.71 -35.20
CA ILE A 294 -23.55 8.23 -33.94
C ILE A 294 -23.66 6.70 -33.89
N ARG A 295 -24.80 6.14 -34.31
CA ARG A 295 -25.03 4.70 -34.38
C ARG A 295 -24.01 4.00 -35.28
N LYS A 296 -23.80 4.50 -36.51
CA LYS A 296 -22.82 3.97 -37.45
C LYS A 296 -21.38 4.02 -36.94
N ARG A 297 -21.02 5.08 -36.20
CA ARG A 297 -19.71 5.19 -35.55
C ARG A 297 -19.53 4.12 -34.48
N LEU A 298 -20.52 3.92 -33.62
CA LEU A 298 -20.46 2.93 -32.55
C LEU A 298 -20.42 1.49 -33.09
N GLU A 299 -21.17 1.18 -34.14
CA GLU A 299 -21.09 -0.12 -34.84
C GLU A 299 -19.70 -0.38 -35.45
N THR A 300 -18.97 0.68 -35.81
CA THR A 300 -17.59 0.56 -36.32
C THR A 300 -16.58 0.27 -35.19
N TYR A 301 -16.75 0.88 -34.02
CA TYR A 301 -15.84 0.69 -32.87
C TYR A 301 -16.15 -0.57 -32.05
N PHE A 302 -17.41 -1.01 -32.07
CA PHE A 302 -17.89 -2.17 -31.32
C PHE A 302 -18.62 -3.13 -32.28
N PRO A 303 -17.90 -3.96 -33.05
CA PRO A 303 -18.51 -4.84 -34.04
C PRO A 303 -19.46 -5.90 -33.43
N GLN A 304 -19.37 -6.15 -32.12
CA GLN A 304 -20.27 -7.02 -31.36
C GLN A 304 -21.62 -6.36 -31.03
N LEU A 305 -21.80 -5.06 -31.30
CA LEU A 305 -23.02 -4.32 -30.97
C LEU A 305 -24.26 -4.89 -31.67
N GLU A 306 -24.11 -5.42 -32.89
CA GLU A 306 -25.22 -6.05 -33.63
C GLU A 306 -25.69 -7.36 -32.95
N GLU A 307 -24.75 -8.14 -32.42
CA GLU A 307 -25.03 -9.36 -31.66
C GLU A 307 -25.69 -9.01 -30.31
N MET A 308 -25.23 -7.95 -29.65
CA MET A 308 -25.80 -7.44 -28.39
C MET A 308 -27.24 -6.92 -28.56
N ILE A 309 -27.56 -6.29 -29.69
CA ILE A 309 -28.94 -5.89 -30.04
C ILE A 309 -29.83 -7.13 -30.25
N ARG A 310 -29.35 -8.16 -30.95
CA ARG A 310 -30.13 -9.40 -31.15
C ARG A 310 -30.40 -10.13 -29.83
N VAL A 311 -29.44 -10.12 -28.90
CA VAL A 311 -29.60 -10.70 -27.56
C VAL A 311 -30.63 -9.92 -26.73
N LYS A 312 -30.72 -8.59 -26.86
CA LYS A 312 -31.77 -7.77 -26.21
C LYS A 312 -33.18 -8.23 -26.60
N ASP A 313 -33.40 -8.55 -27.88
CA ASP A 313 -34.72 -8.99 -28.37
C ASP A 313 -35.09 -10.41 -27.90
N TYR A 314 -34.10 -11.22 -27.55
CA TYR A 314 -34.28 -12.59 -27.02
C TYR A 314 -34.58 -12.63 -25.51
N ILE A 315 -34.38 -11.54 -24.78
CA ILE A 315 -34.56 -11.44 -23.31
C ILE A 315 -35.94 -10.83 -22.93
N ARG A 316 -36.90 -10.79 -23.85
CA ARG A 316 -38.30 -10.43 -23.56
C ARG A 316 -39.09 -11.57 -22.95
#